data_AF-A0A970KH05-F1
#
_entry.id   AF-A0A970KH05-F1
#
_cell.length_a   1.000
_cell.length_b   1.000
_cell.length_c   1.000
_cell.angle_alpha   90.00
_cell.angle_beta   90.00
_cell.angle_gamma   90.00
#
_symmetry.space_group_name_H-M   'P 1'
#
loop_
_entity.id
_entity.type
_entity.pdbx_description
1 polymer ?
#
loop_
_entity_poly.entity_id
_entity_poly.type
_entity_poly.pdbx_seq_one_letter_code
_entity_poly.pdbx_strand_id
1 'polypeptide(L)'
;MFCRLAICLSIGMVLLLPWPMKAQEDPLHLVIEEQLSELDLAGIRAFLADLEPEVRELLPPFDVRRIVRGEGFADLGEIMLALLRYLWGEVFLQTRLMGQLIVLVVLCSLLQNLQRGLPAGASELAFAVCMAVLTVLALQSFHSAAQVGSRTIDSMVSFMQALLPTMATLLVAVGAVSSAAIFSPLLLAVTTTVGTLVEGIIFPLIFVAAVLGVAGNFSAEFPLSRLAGLVRTGCIALLGVVFSLFLGVMVVRGAIAPVADGAALRTAKFLTGTFVPVIGGMFADAVEVVVGGSLLIKNTIGALGLAAVGLTAAFPMMKIASAIILYRLVAAMVQPISEPRLTQALGSMADSLTLLFVAVGTVALMFFVAITMIIGIGNLAAFAR
;
A
#
# COMPACT_ATOMS: atom_id res chain seq x y z
N MET A 1 -64.04 14.94 -0.66
CA MET A 1 -62.73 14.60 -0.04
C MET A 1 -62.34 13.12 -0.16
N PHE A 2 -63.30 12.19 -0.29
CA PHE A 2 -63.02 10.74 -0.47
C PHE A 2 -62.49 10.33 -1.87
N CYS A 3 -62.77 11.09 -2.93
CA CYS A 3 -62.34 10.72 -4.29
C CYS A 3 -60.83 10.91 -4.54
N ARG A 4 -60.17 11.83 -3.80
CA ARG A 4 -58.72 12.06 -3.92
C ARG A 4 -57.88 11.04 -3.14
N LEU A 5 -58.44 10.42 -2.10
CA LEU A 5 -57.73 9.41 -1.30
C LEU A 5 -57.69 8.04 -2.02
N ALA A 6 -58.74 7.69 -2.77
CA ALA A 6 -58.80 6.44 -3.54
C ALA A 6 -57.87 6.43 -4.77
N ILE A 7 -57.62 7.60 -5.37
CA ILE A 7 -56.70 7.74 -6.51
C ILE A 7 -55.23 7.67 -6.04
N CYS A 8 -54.90 8.23 -4.86
CA CYS A 8 -53.56 8.08 -4.29
C CYS A 8 -53.26 6.65 -3.81
N LEU A 9 -54.24 5.92 -3.28
CA LEU A 9 -54.07 4.53 -2.86
C LEU A 9 -53.93 3.55 -4.05
N SER A 10 -54.60 3.82 -5.18
CA SER A 10 -54.44 3.01 -6.39
C SER A 10 -53.12 3.28 -7.12
N ILE A 11 -52.60 4.52 -7.10
CA ILE A 11 -51.27 4.85 -7.65
C ILE A 11 -50.15 4.29 -6.76
N GLY A 12 -50.31 4.31 -5.43
CA GLY A 12 -49.36 3.72 -4.49
C GLY A 12 -49.26 2.19 -4.57
N MET A 13 -50.36 1.50 -4.91
CA MET A 13 -50.40 0.04 -5.02
C MET A 13 -49.87 -0.48 -6.38
N VAL A 14 -49.86 0.36 -7.43
CA VAL A 14 -49.23 0.04 -8.73
C VAL A 14 -47.71 0.25 -8.70
N LEU A 15 -47.19 1.08 -7.79
CA LEU A 15 -45.75 1.30 -7.56
C LEU A 15 -45.09 0.25 -6.66
N LEU A 16 -45.86 -0.57 -5.95
CA LEU A 16 -45.36 -1.63 -5.04
C LEU A 16 -45.40 -3.03 -5.64
N LEU A 17 -45.93 -3.20 -6.85
CA LEU A 17 -45.82 -4.46 -7.58
C LEU A 17 -44.43 -4.51 -8.24
N PRO A 18 -43.62 -5.55 -8.00
CA PRO A 18 -42.35 -5.72 -8.71
C PRO A 18 -42.68 -5.92 -10.19
N TRP A 19 -42.45 -4.87 -10.99
CA TRP A 19 -42.49 -5.02 -12.44
C TRP A 19 -41.40 -6.04 -12.80
N PRO A 20 -41.73 -7.13 -13.51
CA PRO A 20 -40.71 -7.97 -14.08
C PRO A 20 -40.00 -7.14 -15.16
N MET A 21 -38.93 -6.47 -14.76
CA MET A 21 -37.91 -5.95 -15.67
C MET A 21 -37.37 -7.16 -16.43
N LYS A 22 -38.00 -7.43 -17.58
CA LYS A 22 -37.43 -8.30 -18.60
C LYS A 22 -36.11 -7.65 -18.98
N ALA A 23 -35.02 -8.34 -18.69
CA ALA A 23 -33.67 -7.94 -19.09
C ALA A 23 -33.66 -7.75 -20.62
N GLN A 24 -33.74 -6.50 -21.04
CA GLN A 24 -33.35 -6.09 -22.38
C GLN A 24 -31.82 -5.92 -22.28
N GLU A 25 -31.07 -6.80 -22.93
CA GLU A 25 -29.61 -6.73 -22.96
C GLU A 25 -29.19 -5.42 -23.63
N ASP A 26 -28.69 -4.48 -22.82
CA ASP A 26 -28.12 -3.21 -23.29
C ASP A 26 -26.86 -3.51 -24.14
N PRO A 27 -26.67 -2.87 -25.31
CA PRO A 27 -25.49 -3.05 -26.15
C PRO A 27 -24.18 -2.69 -25.44
N LEU A 28 -24.24 -1.90 -24.36
CA LEU A 28 -23.12 -1.58 -23.48
C LEU A 28 -22.61 -2.81 -22.69
N HIS A 29 -23.49 -3.74 -22.30
CA HIS A 29 -23.11 -4.91 -21.49
C HIS A 29 -22.36 -5.97 -22.31
N LEU A 30 -22.73 -6.15 -23.59
CA LEU A 30 -22.04 -7.07 -24.50
C LEU A 30 -20.61 -6.60 -24.79
N VAL A 31 -20.41 -5.30 -24.98
CA VAL A 31 -19.09 -4.70 -25.21
C VAL A 31 -18.20 -4.81 -23.96
N ILE A 32 -18.76 -4.62 -22.77
CA ILE A 32 -18.02 -4.82 -21.52
C ILE A 32 -17.59 -6.29 -21.33
N GLU A 33 -18.46 -7.25 -21.66
CA GLU A 33 -18.12 -8.68 -21.58
C GLU A 33 -17.08 -9.10 -22.62
N GLU A 34 -17.14 -8.56 -23.84
CA GLU A 34 -16.17 -8.82 -24.91
C GLU A 34 -14.77 -8.28 -24.53
N GLN A 35 -14.69 -7.05 -24.00
CA GLN A 35 -13.44 -6.47 -23.51
C GLN A 35 -12.88 -7.16 -22.26
N LEU A 36 -13.73 -7.69 -21.38
CA LEU A 36 -13.32 -8.52 -20.25
C LEU A 36 -12.75 -9.88 -20.69
N SER A 37 -13.21 -10.41 -21.82
CA SER A 37 -12.75 -11.69 -22.37
C SER A 37 -11.40 -11.58 -23.08
N GLU A 38 -11.09 -10.39 -23.62
CA GLU A 38 -9.81 -10.08 -24.29
C GLU A 38 -8.70 -9.69 -23.29
N LEU A 39 -9.06 -9.35 -22.05
CA LEU A 39 -8.10 -9.00 -21.01
C LEU A 39 -7.49 -10.26 -20.37
N ASP A 40 -6.17 -10.37 -20.41
CA ASP A 40 -5.44 -11.40 -19.66
C ASP A 40 -5.45 -11.09 -18.15
N LEU A 41 -6.55 -11.47 -17.50
CA LEU A 41 -6.70 -11.40 -16.04
C LEU A 41 -6.04 -12.56 -15.31
N ALA A 42 -5.38 -13.50 -16.02
CA ALA A 42 -4.80 -14.69 -15.39
C ALA A 42 -3.71 -14.31 -14.39
N GLY A 43 -2.87 -13.32 -14.70
CA GLY A 43 -1.84 -12.81 -13.79
C GLY A 43 -2.41 -12.18 -12.51
N ILE A 44 -3.51 -11.43 -12.63
CA ILE A 44 -4.20 -10.84 -11.47
C ILE A 44 -4.85 -11.95 -10.62
N ARG A 45 -5.55 -12.91 -11.25
CA ARG A 45 -6.18 -14.04 -10.54
C ARG A 45 -5.14 -14.93 -9.83
N ALA A 46 -3.97 -15.15 -10.44
CA ALA A 46 -2.88 -15.92 -9.84
C ALA A 46 -2.28 -15.20 -8.62
N PHE A 47 -2.05 -13.89 -8.70
CA PHE A 47 -1.57 -13.09 -7.56
C PHE A 47 -2.55 -13.15 -6.37
N LEU A 48 -3.86 -13.11 -6.65
CA LEU A 48 -4.90 -13.16 -5.62
C LEU A 48 -5.06 -14.54 -4.98
N ALA A 49 -4.68 -15.59 -5.69
CA ALA A 49 -4.63 -16.94 -5.16
C ALA A 49 -3.45 -17.13 -4.20
N ASP A 50 -2.37 -16.37 -4.38
CA ASP A 50 -1.15 -16.37 -3.56
C ASP A 50 -1.23 -15.47 -2.31
N LEU A 51 -2.29 -14.66 -2.18
CA LEU A 51 -2.52 -13.86 -0.97
C LEU A 51 -2.90 -14.74 0.22
N GLU A 52 -2.48 -14.31 1.42
CA GLU A 52 -2.86 -14.95 2.67
C GLU A 52 -4.40 -15.05 2.79
N PRO A 53 -4.93 -16.17 3.32
CA PRO A 53 -6.37 -16.43 3.36
C PRO A 53 -7.18 -15.34 4.07
N GLU A 54 -6.59 -14.67 5.07
CA GLU A 54 -7.16 -13.56 5.82
C GLU A 54 -7.33 -12.29 4.96
N VAL A 55 -6.40 -12.03 4.03
CA VAL A 55 -6.49 -10.95 3.04
C VAL A 55 -7.56 -11.29 2.00
N ARG A 56 -7.67 -12.58 1.63
CA ARG A 56 -8.64 -13.09 0.66
C ARG A 56 -10.09 -13.02 1.13
N GLU A 57 -10.31 -13.09 2.44
CA GLU A 57 -11.62 -13.03 3.09
C GLU A 57 -12.12 -11.58 3.27
N LEU A 58 -11.20 -10.62 3.40
CA LEU A 58 -11.52 -9.19 3.50
C LEU A 58 -11.53 -8.47 2.14
N LEU A 59 -10.92 -9.06 1.12
CA LEU A 59 -11.08 -8.61 -0.26
C LEU A 59 -12.53 -8.85 -0.69
N PRO A 60 -13.27 -7.83 -1.19
CA PRO A 60 -14.55 -8.09 -1.82
C PRO A 60 -14.34 -9.14 -2.92
N PRO A 61 -15.29 -10.09 -3.11
CA PRO A 61 -15.18 -11.05 -4.20
C PRO A 61 -14.93 -10.28 -5.49
N PHE A 62 -14.05 -10.81 -6.36
CA PHE A 62 -13.66 -10.27 -7.67
C PHE A 62 -14.82 -10.24 -8.67
N ASP A 63 -15.93 -9.66 -8.25
CA ASP A 63 -17.11 -9.43 -9.03
C ASP A 63 -17.05 -7.99 -9.51
N VAL A 64 -16.28 -7.80 -10.58
CA VAL A 64 -16.26 -6.55 -11.38
C VAL A 64 -17.69 -6.09 -11.68
N ARG A 65 -18.64 -7.03 -11.77
CA ARG A 65 -20.08 -6.83 -11.95
C ARG A 65 -20.78 -6.11 -10.79
N ARG A 66 -20.32 -6.22 -9.53
CA ARG A 66 -20.90 -5.51 -8.37
C ARG A 66 -20.43 -4.06 -8.28
N ILE A 67 -19.15 -3.81 -8.54
CA ILE A 67 -18.56 -2.47 -8.51
C ILE A 67 -19.07 -1.62 -9.68
N VAL A 68 -19.24 -2.23 -10.86
CA VAL A 68 -19.86 -1.58 -12.03
C VAL A 68 -21.35 -1.26 -11.80
N ARG A 69 -22.04 -1.94 -10.88
CA ARG A 69 -23.44 -1.68 -10.51
C ARG A 69 -23.63 -0.53 -9.50
N GLY A 70 -22.55 0.08 -9.00
CA GLY A 70 -22.65 1.25 -8.12
C GLY A 70 -23.10 0.93 -6.68
N GLU A 71 -23.06 -0.34 -6.26
CA GLU A 71 -23.16 -0.69 -4.84
C GLU A 71 -21.89 -0.17 -4.15
N GLY A 72 -22.03 0.97 -3.43
CA GLY A 72 -20.92 1.74 -2.88
C GLY A 72 -19.96 0.93 -2.00
N PHE A 73 -18.74 1.44 -1.87
CA PHE A 73 -17.73 0.91 -0.94
C PHE A 73 -18.33 0.73 0.45
N ALA A 74 -17.96 -0.37 1.12
CA ALA A 74 -18.32 -0.63 2.51
C ALA A 74 -18.10 0.62 3.38
N ASP A 75 -18.99 0.82 4.36
CA ASP A 75 -19.03 2.02 5.20
C ASP A 75 -17.62 2.29 5.78
N LEU A 76 -17.08 3.50 5.58
CA LEU A 76 -15.71 3.85 5.99
C LEU A 76 -15.45 3.55 7.48
N GLY A 77 -16.50 3.65 8.30
CA GLY A 77 -16.47 3.28 9.72
C GLY A 77 -16.24 1.78 9.97
N GLU A 78 -16.83 0.89 9.16
CA GLU A 78 -16.65 -0.56 9.29
C GLU A 78 -15.25 -1.00 8.91
N ILE A 79 -14.69 -0.42 7.83
CA ILE A 79 -13.31 -0.67 7.40
C ILE A 79 -12.33 -0.22 8.49
N MET A 80 -12.53 0.98 9.05
CA MET A 80 -11.67 1.49 10.13
C MET A 80 -11.78 0.63 11.39
N LEU A 81 -12.97 0.18 11.75
CA LEU A 81 -13.18 -0.71 12.90
C LEU A 81 -12.52 -2.09 12.69
N ALA A 82 -12.60 -2.64 11.47
CA ALA A 82 -11.93 -3.89 11.11
C ALA A 82 -10.40 -3.76 11.17
N LEU A 83 -9.85 -2.67 10.64
CA LEU A 83 -8.42 -2.37 10.73
C LEU A 83 -7.98 -2.26 12.20
N LEU A 84 -8.74 -1.54 13.03
CA LEU A 84 -8.41 -1.36 14.44
C LEU A 84 -8.48 -2.69 15.22
N ARG A 85 -9.47 -3.54 14.93
CA ARG A 85 -9.56 -4.90 15.49
C ARG A 85 -8.36 -5.75 15.10
N TYR A 86 -7.93 -5.68 13.84
CA TYR A 86 -6.73 -6.37 13.38
C TYR A 86 -5.47 -5.87 14.11
N LEU A 87 -5.30 -4.55 14.27
CA LEU A 87 -4.16 -3.99 15.03
C LEU A 87 -4.10 -4.55 16.45
N TRP A 88 -5.25 -4.51 17.14
CA TRP A 88 -5.35 -5.00 18.50
C TRP A 88 -5.11 -6.51 18.57
N GLY A 89 -5.62 -7.27 17.61
CA GLY A 89 -5.34 -8.69 17.46
C GLY A 89 -3.83 -8.97 17.34
N GLU A 90 -3.13 -8.24 16.50
CA GLU A 90 -1.69 -8.45 16.28
C GLU A 90 -0.85 -8.02 17.50
N VAL A 91 -1.24 -6.92 18.17
CA VAL A 91 -0.63 -6.53 19.46
C VAL A 91 -0.81 -7.63 20.50
N PHE A 92 -2.01 -8.23 20.58
CA PHE A 92 -2.27 -9.35 21.50
C PHE A 92 -1.51 -10.62 21.12
N LEU A 93 -1.37 -10.91 19.83
CA LEU A 93 -0.59 -12.05 19.34
C LEU A 93 0.89 -11.91 19.74
N GLN A 94 1.39 -10.68 19.74
CA GLN A 94 2.77 -10.34 20.07
C GLN A 94 3.03 -10.18 21.58
N THR A 95 2.03 -10.43 22.43
CA THR A 95 2.16 -10.40 23.92
C THR A 95 3.25 -11.32 24.45
N ARG A 96 3.53 -12.42 23.76
CA ARG A 96 4.64 -13.32 24.11
C ARG A 96 5.99 -12.60 24.09
N LEU A 97 6.27 -11.81 23.05
CA LEU A 97 7.48 -10.98 22.95
C LEU A 97 7.48 -9.90 24.04
N MET A 98 6.32 -9.29 24.31
CA MET A 98 6.17 -8.30 25.39
C MET A 98 6.58 -8.89 26.74
N GLY A 99 6.02 -10.06 27.08
CA GLY A 99 6.29 -10.75 28.33
C GLY A 99 7.75 -11.16 28.46
N GLN A 100 8.35 -11.67 27.38
CA GLN A 100 9.77 -12.01 27.36
C GLN A 100 10.66 -10.79 27.64
N LEU A 101 10.40 -9.65 27.01
CA LEU A 101 11.18 -8.43 27.22
C LEU A 101 11.00 -7.88 28.64
N ILE A 102 9.77 -7.85 29.16
CA ILE A 102 9.50 -7.37 30.52
C ILE A 102 10.18 -8.26 31.56
N VAL A 103 9.99 -9.58 31.48
CA VAL A 103 10.60 -10.54 32.41
C VAL A 103 12.12 -10.42 32.35
N LEU A 104 12.70 -10.35 31.15
CA LEU A 104 14.14 -10.19 30.98
C LEU A 104 14.64 -8.93 31.67
N VAL A 105 14.01 -7.77 31.44
CA VAL A 105 14.49 -6.54 32.04
C VAL A 105 14.28 -6.53 33.56
N VAL A 106 13.17 -7.04 34.06
CA VAL A 106 12.95 -7.18 35.52
C VAL A 106 14.02 -8.05 36.16
N LEU A 107 14.35 -9.21 35.55
CA LEU A 107 15.42 -10.08 36.03
C LEU A 107 16.78 -9.36 36.01
N CYS A 108 17.07 -8.61 34.95
CA CYS A 108 18.30 -7.83 34.84
C CYS A 108 18.40 -6.73 35.91
N SER A 109 17.30 -6.01 36.17
CA SER A 109 17.24 -4.99 37.21
C SER A 109 17.38 -5.57 38.62
N LEU A 110 16.80 -6.77 38.87
CA LEU A 110 16.99 -7.50 40.12
C LEU A 110 18.44 -7.96 40.31
N LEU A 111 19.05 -8.52 39.27
CA LEU A 111 20.46 -8.93 39.29
C LEU A 111 21.38 -7.74 39.61
N GLN A 112 21.14 -6.58 39.00
CA GLN A 112 21.89 -5.36 39.31
C GLN A 112 21.69 -4.91 40.74
N ASN A 113 20.46 -4.91 41.25
CA ASN A 113 20.18 -4.51 42.63
C ASN A 113 20.90 -5.39 43.65
N LEU A 114 20.94 -6.71 43.40
CA LEU A 114 21.68 -7.66 44.25
C LEU A 114 23.20 -7.46 44.17
N GLN A 115 23.70 -7.00 43.02
CA GLN A 115 25.12 -6.81 42.76
C GLN A 115 25.68 -5.45 43.19
N ARG A 116 24.84 -4.49 43.61
CA ARG A 116 25.30 -3.22 44.19
C ARG A 116 26.17 -3.39 45.45
N GLY A 117 26.19 -4.57 46.07
CA GLY A 117 27.08 -4.95 47.16
C GLY A 117 28.33 -5.76 46.77
N LEU A 118 28.56 -6.05 45.48
CA LEU A 118 29.69 -6.83 44.97
C LEU A 118 30.79 -5.94 44.34
N PRO A 119 32.03 -6.45 44.20
CA PRO A 119 33.10 -5.75 43.49
C PRO A 119 32.72 -5.46 42.02
N ALA A 120 33.13 -4.29 41.53
CA ALA A 120 32.67 -3.68 40.27
C ALA A 120 32.70 -4.62 39.04
N GLY A 121 33.70 -5.49 38.93
CA GLY A 121 33.86 -6.39 37.78
C GLY A 121 32.77 -7.47 37.64
N ALA A 122 32.15 -7.92 38.73
CA ALA A 122 31.09 -8.94 38.66
C ALA A 122 29.74 -8.35 38.21
N SER A 123 29.47 -7.09 38.57
CA SER A 123 28.25 -6.35 38.18
C SER A 123 28.23 -6.04 36.69
N GLU A 124 29.37 -5.61 36.16
CA GLU A 124 29.51 -5.22 34.75
C GLU A 124 29.38 -6.42 33.79
N LEU A 125 29.90 -7.59 34.20
CA LEU A 125 29.80 -8.82 33.42
C LEU A 125 28.36 -9.35 33.36
N ALA A 126 27.62 -9.28 34.47
CA ALA A 126 26.20 -9.67 34.50
C ALA A 126 25.32 -8.71 33.67
N PHE A 127 25.60 -7.41 33.74
CA PHE A 127 24.93 -6.45 32.86
C PHE A 127 25.20 -6.73 31.38
N ALA A 128 26.45 -7.01 31.01
CA ALA A 128 26.82 -7.34 29.64
C ALA A 128 26.05 -8.57 29.11
N VAL A 129 25.91 -9.62 29.92
CA VAL A 129 25.10 -10.81 29.58
C VAL A 129 23.63 -10.43 29.37
N CYS A 130 23.06 -9.68 30.31
CA CYS A 130 21.68 -9.17 30.22
C CYS A 130 21.43 -8.37 28.94
N MET A 131 22.35 -7.46 28.63
CA MET A 131 22.28 -6.63 27.44
C MET A 131 22.44 -7.44 26.15
N ALA A 132 23.31 -8.45 26.14
CA ALA A 132 23.45 -9.37 25.02
C ALA A 132 22.16 -10.15 24.75
N VAL A 133 21.50 -10.69 25.77
CA VAL A 133 20.22 -11.40 25.61
C VAL A 133 19.14 -10.45 25.08
N LEU A 134 19.05 -9.24 25.62
CA LEU A 134 18.10 -8.23 25.14
C LEU A 134 18.36 -7.86 23.68
N THR A 135 19.63 -7.73 23.30
CA THR A 135 20.04 -7.41 21.93
C THR A 135 19.67 -8.52 20.95
N VAL A 136 19.93 -9.78 21.31
CA VAL A 136 19.58 -10.94 20.46
C VAL A 136 18.07 -11.01 20.24
N LEU A 137 17.28 -10.89 21.32
CA LEU A 137 15.82 -10.94 21.22
C LEU A 137 15.27 -9.75 20.40
N ALA A 138 15.85 -8.57 20.60
CA ALA A 138 15.47 -7.37 19.85
C ALA A 138 15.80 -7.49 18.36
N LEU A 139 17.00 -7.96 18.02
CA LEU A 139 17.43 -8.13 16.63
C LEU A 139 16.63 -9.22 15.92
N GLN A 140 16.25 -10.30 16.61
CA GLN A 140 15.38 -11.34 16.04
C GLN A 140 14.00 -10.78 15.71
N SER A 141 13.42 -9.99 16.61
CA SER A 141 12.14 -9.30 16.37
C SER A 141 12.23 -8.32 15.20
N PHE A 142 13.31 -7.54 15.14
CA PHE A 142 13.58 -6.63 14.02
C PHE A 142 13.73 -7.40 12.69
N HIS A 143 14.50 -8.49 12.67
CA HIS A 143 14.68 -9.30 11.48
C HIS A 143 13.35 -9.89 10.99
N SER A 144 12.51 -10.37 11.91
CA SER A 144 11.16 -10.83 11.57
C SER A 144 10.32 -9.71 10.96
N ALA A 145 10.37 -8.49 11.51
CA ALA A 145 9.66 -7.34 10.94
C ALA A 145 10.22 -6.95 9.56
N ALA A 146 11.54 -6.98 9.38
CA ALA A 146 12.20 -6.69 8.11
C ALA A 146 11.81 -7.71 7.02
N GLN A 147 11.72 -8.99 7.36
CA GLN A 147 11.22 -10.03 6.45
C GLN A 147 9.77 -9.79 6.04
N VAL A 148 8.91 -9.40 6.98
CA VAL A 148 7.52 -9.01 6.68
C VAL A 148 7.51 -7.83 5.69
N GLY A 149 8.32 -6.80 5.95
CA GLY A 149 8.44 -5.65 5.05
C GLY A 149 8.92 -6.02 3.64
N SER A 150 9.90 -6.91 3.53
CA SER A 150 10.48 -7.34 2.24
C SER A 150 9.46 -8.13 1.43
N ARG A 151 8.84 -9.16 2.05
CA ARG A 151 7.75 -9.91 1.39
C ARG A 151 6.58 -9.03 0.93
N THR A 152 6.31 -7.96 1.67
CA THR A 152 5.28 -6.99 1.30
C THR A 152 5.68 -6.21 0.05
N ILE A 153 6.93 -5.74 -0.01
CA ILE A 153 7.48 -5.05 -1.18
C ILE A 153 7.49 -5.98 -2.39
N ASP A 154 7.97 -7.21 -2.24
CA ASP A 154 7.97 -8.23 -3.31
C ASP A 154 6.55 -8.53 -3.83
N SER A 155 5.59 -8.70 -2.92
CA SER A 155 4.18 -8.90 -3.28
C SER A 155 3.66 -7.71 -4.08
N MET A 156 3.93 -6.48 -3.62
CA MET A 156 3.48 -5.28 -4.32
C MET A 156 4.16 -5.12 -5.70
N VAL A 157 5.45 -5.43 -5.82
CA VAL A 157 6.19 -5.43 -7.10
C VAL A 157 5.58 -6.45 -8.06
N SER A 158 5.35 -7.67 -7.59
CA SER A 158 4.75 -8.76 -8.37
C SER A 158 3.34 -8.40 -8.83
N PHE A 159 2.55 -7.79 -7.95
CA PHE A 159 1.22 -7.28 -8.30
C PHE A 159 1.29 -6.22 -9.39
N MET A 160 2.19 -5.25 -9.26
CA MET A 160 2.38 -4.21 -10.27
C MET A 160 2.81 -4.83 -11.61
N GLN A 161 3.70 -5.82 -11.62
CA GLN A 161 4.10 -6.52 -12.84
C GLN A 161 2.94 -7.25 -13.53
N ALA A 162 2.00 -7.80 -12.76
CA ALA A 162 0.78 -8.42 -13.30
C ALA A 162 -0.26 -7.38 -13.77
N LEU A 163 -0.36 -6.24 -13.07
CA LEU A 163 -1.34 -5.19 -13.37
C LEU A 163 -0.94 -4.33 -14.58
N LEU A 164 0.35 -4.02 -14.73
CA LEU A 164 0.84 -3.10 -15.76
C LEU A 164 0.50 -3.49 -17.20
N PRO A 165 0.62 -4.77 -17.64
CA PRO A 165 0.20 -5.19 -18.97
C PRO A 165 -1.28 -4.95 -19.22
N THR A 166 -2.15 -5.29 -18.26
CA THR A 166 -3.60 -5.08 -18.37
C THR A 166 -3.95 -3.60 -18.44
N MET A 167 -3.26 -2.74 -17.70
CA MET A 167 -3.42 -1.29 -17.80
C MET A 167 -2.93 -0.73 -19.14
N ALA A 168 -1.85 -1.28 -19.68
CA ALA A 168 -1.30 -0.87 -20.97
C ALA A 168 -2.24 -1.22 -22.13
N THR A 169 -2.86 -2.41 -22.12
CA THR A 169 -3.84 -2.80 -23.15
C THR A 169 -5.07 -1.89 -23.11
N LEU A 170 -5.56 -1.53 -21.92
CA LEU A 170 -6.67 -0.59 -21.76
C LEU A 170 -6.32 0.83 -22.22
N LEU A 171 -5.09 1.29 -21.98
CA LEU A 171 -4.61 2.57 -22.52
C LEU A 171 -4.60 2.56 -24.05
N VAL A 172 -4.14 1.47 -24.67
CA VAL A 172 -4.18 1.30 -26.13
C VAL A 172 -5.62 1.30 -26.63
N ALA A 173 -6.54 0.60 -25.96
CA ALA A 173 -7.95 0.53 -26.32
C ALA A 173 -8.63 1.92 -26.32
N VAL A 174 -8.28 2.78 -25.35
CA VAL A 174 -8.77 4.18 -25.29
C VAL A 174 -8.10 5.08 -26.34
N GLY A 175 -7.04 4.61 -27.00
CA GLY A 175 -6.30 5.35 -28.04
C GLY A 175 -5.04 6.06 -27.53
N ALA A 176 -4.65 5.83 -26.28
CA ALA A 176 -3.43 6.38 -25.66
C ALA A 176 -2.21 5.46 -25.95
N VAL A 177 -1.97 5.18 -27.23
CA VAL A 177 -0.97 4.18 -27.67
C VAL A 177 0.45 4.64 -27.34
N SER A 178 0.77 5.93 -27.49
CA SER A 178 2.12 6.42 -27.15
C SER A 178 2.33 6.47 -25.63
N SER A 179 1.29 6.83 -24.86
CA SER A 179 1.30 6.69 -23.40
C SER A 179 1.56 5.24 -22.97
N ALA A 180 0.84 4.27 -23.54
CA ALA A 180 1.02 2.84 -23.20
C ALA A 180 2.45 2.36 -23.51
N ALA A 181 2.99 2.73 -24.67
CA ALA A 181 4.33 2.34 -25.10
C ALA A 181 5.46 2.91 -24.22
N ILE A 182 5.26 4.11 -23.65
CA ILE A 182 6.24 4.76 -22.78
C ILE A 182 6.10 4.27 -21.32
N PHE A 183 4.87 4.16 -20.82
CA PHE A 183 4.62 3.84 -19.42
C PHE A 183 4.83 2.37 -19.09
N SER A 184 4.53 1.44 -20.00
CA SER A 184 4.68 0.00 -19.74
C SER A 184 6.13 -0.40 -19.35
N PRO A 185 7.17 -0.12 -20.16
CA PRO A 185 8.55 -0.45 -19.79
C PRO A 185 9.09 0.44 -18.66
N LEU A 186 8.67 1.71 -18.58
CA LEU A 186 9.12 2.64 -17.54
C LEU A 186 8.63 2.21 -16.16
N LEU A 187 7.34 1.90 -16.01
CA LEU A 187 6.76 1.51 -14.74
C LEU A 187 7.28 0.15 -14.28
N LEU A 188 7.51 -0.79 -15.21
CA LEU A 188 8.18 -2.05 -14.90
C LEU A 188 9.60 -1.81 -14.37
N ALA A 189 10.40 -1.01 -15.09
CA ALA A 189 11.77 -0.70 -14.67
C ALA A 189 11.80 0.01 -13.31
N VAL A 190 10.89 0.96 -13.09
CA VAL A 190 10.82 1.74 -11.85
C VAL A 190 10.35 0.87 -10.68
N THR A 191 9.33 0.04 -10.84
CA THR A 191 8.84 -0.86 -9.78
C THR A 191 9.90 -1.86 -9.35
N THR A 192 10.62 -2.47 -10.29
CA THR A 192 11.73 -3.38 -9.96
C THR A 192 12.92 -2.66 -9.33
N THR A 193 13.27 -1.47 -9.83
CA THR A 193 14.38 -0.68 -9.28
C THR A 193 14.08 -0.24 -7.84
N VAL A 194 12.84 0.18 -7.56
CA VAL A 194 12.44 0.57 -6.20
C VAL A 194 12.50 -0.63 -5.26
N GLY A 195 11.92 -1.78 -5.64
CA GLY A 195 11.97 -2.99 -4.80
C GLY A 195 13.41 -3.40 -4.48
N THR A 196 14.24 -3.56 -5.51
CA THR A 196 15.65 -3.95 -5.34
C THR A 196 16.49 -2.95 -4.55
N LEU A 197 16.23 -1.65 -4.69
CA LEU A 197 16.97 -0.62 -3.96
C LEU A 197 16.55 -0.57 -2.48
N VAL A 198 15.26 -0.70 -2.17
CA VAL A 198 14.80 -0.70 -0.78
C VAL A 198 15.30 -1.94 -0.05
N GLU A 199 15.20 -3.12 -0.67
CA GLU A 199 15.66 -4.37 -0.06
C GLU A 199 17.18 -4.52 -0.04
N GLY A 200 17.86 -4.11 -1.11
CA GLY A 200 19.30 -4.28 -1.27
C GLY A 200 20.14 -3.22 -0.55
N ILE A 201 19.59 -2.02 -0.32
CA ILE A 201 20.34 -0.91 0.28
C ILE A 201 19.68 -0.43 1.56
N ILE A 202 18.39 -0.06 1.52
CA ILE A 202 17.74 0.61 2.66
C ILE A 202 17.59 -0.34 3.85
N PHE A 203 17.09 -1.56 3.64
CA PHE A 203 16.88 -2.53 4.72
C PHE A 203 18.19 -2.92 5.44
N PRO A 204 19.30 -3.24 4.72
CA PRO A 204 20.61 -3.43 5.34
C PRO A 204 21.08 -2.21 6.13
N LEU A 205 20.87 -1.00 5.61
CA LEU A 205 21.22 0.23 6.33
C LEU A 205 20.40 0.40 7.62
N ILE A 206 19.10 0.08 7.60
CA ILE A 206 18.26 0.09 8.81
C ILE A 206 18.78 -0.95 9.82
N PHE A 207 19.15 -2.14 9.34
CA PHE A 207 19.74 -3.17 10.21
C PHE A 207 21.04 -2.69 10.87
N VAL A 208 21.92 -2.04 10.11
CA VAL A 208 23.14 -1.41 10.65
C VAL A 208 22.79 -0.34 11.70
N ALA A 209 21.78 0.51 11.43
CA ALA A 209 21.31 1.50 12.41
C ALA A 209 20.73 0.85 13.68
N ALA A 210 20.03 -0.29 13.55
CA ALA A 210 19.51 -1.04 14.69
C ALA A 210 20.64 -1.62 15.54
N VAL A 211 21.61 -2.28 14.91
CA VAL A 211 22.79 -2.87 15.58
C VAL A 211 23.62 -1.78 16.26
N LEU A 212 23.98 -0.70 15.56
CA LEU A 212 24.72 0.42 16.14
C LEU A 212 23.94 1.09 17.27
N GLY A 213 22.62 1.18 17.11
CA GLY A 213 21.72 1.78 18.07
C GLY A 213 21.66 1.01 19.38
N VAL A 214 21.71 -0.33 19.34
CA VAL A 214 21.75 -1.16 20.54
C VAL A 214 23.17 -1.28 21.09
N ALA A 215 24.17 -1.47 20.23
CA ALA A 215 25.59 -1.53 20.59
C ALA A 215 26.07 -0.24 21.25
N GLY A 216 25.53 0.93 20.87
CA GLY A 216 25.84 2.21 21.52
C GLY A 216 25.41 2.30 22.98
N ASN A 217 24.62 1.35 23.48
CA ASN A 217 24.24 1.26 24.89
C ASN A 217 25.09 0.24 25.68
N PHE A 218 26.01 -0.50 25.03
CA PHE A 218 26.90 -1.50 25.66
C PHE A 218 28.08 -0.92 26.45
N SER A 219 28.49 0.32 26.20
CA SER A 219 29.51 1.02 26.98
C SER A 219 29.16 2.50 27.12
N ALA A 220 29.43 3.08 28.29
CA ALA A 220 29.26 4.52 28.52
C ALA A 220 30.34 5.36 27.82
N GLU A 221 31.47 4.75 27.45
CA GLU A 221 32.66 5.46 26.95
C GLU A 221 32.65 5.70 25.43
N PHE A 222 31.85 4.92 24.67
CA PHE A 222 31.77 5.04 23.20
C PHE A 222 30.30 5.14 22.73
N PRO A 223 29.73 6.36 22.64
CA PRO A 223 28.34 6.53 22.24
C PRO A 223 28.18 6.35 20.72
N LEU A 224 28.03 5.10 20.26
CA LEU A 224 27.66 4.76 18.87
C LEU A 224 26.23 5.23 18.51
N SER A 225 25.45 5.70 19.49
CA SER A 225 24.09 6.22 19.30
C SER A 225 24.03 7.38 18.32
N ARG A 226 25.03 8.26 18.29
CA ARG A 226 25.12 9.34 17.30
C ARG A 226 25.35 8.82 15.89
N LEU A 227 26.16 7.78 15.75
CA LEU A 227 26.41 7.12 14.47
C LEU A 227 25.14 6.42 13.97
N ALA A 228 24.42 5.72 14.85
CA ALA A 228 23.12 5.14 14.54
C ALA A 228 22.12 6.21 14.06
N GLY A 229 22.08 7.37 14.73
CA GLY A 229 21.27 8.51 14.32
C GLY A 229 21.64 9.05 12.93
N LEU A 230 22.93 9.18 12.63
CA LEU A 230 23.41 9.57 11.30
C LEU A 230 22.98 8.59 10.21
N VAL A 231 23.10 7.27 10.47
CA VAL A 231 22.66 6.24 9.52
C VAL A 231 21.15 6.34 9.30
N ARG A 232 20.34 6.50 10.35
CA ARG A 232 18.87 6.68 10.24
C ARG A 232 18.51 7.90 9.39
N THR A 233 19.14 9.04 9.66
CA THR A 233 18.93 10.26 8.86
C THR A 233 19.34 10.04 7.40
N GLY A 234 20.43 9.33 7.17
CA GLY A 234 20.86 8.91 5.84
C GLY A 234 19.82 8.04 5.12
N CYS A 235 19.22 7.07 5.81
CA CYS A 235 18.13 6.25 5.25
C CYS A 235 16.93 7.10 4.85
N ILE A 236 16.48 8.00 5.73
CA ILE A 236 15.34 8.87 5.48
C ILE A 236 15.63 9.79 4.29
N ALA A 237 16.83 10.37 4.24
CA ALA A 237 17.26 11.22 3.13
C ALA A 237 17.29 10.43 1.80
N LEU A 238 17.89 9.23 1.80
CA LEU A 238 17.96 8.37 0.62
C LEU A 238 16.56 7.97 0.14
N LEU A 239 15.68 7.55 1.04
CA LEU A 239 14.29 7.21 0.74
C LEU A 239 13.53 8.42 0.17
N GLY A 240 13.74 9.61 0.72
CA GLY A 240 13.16 10.85 0.22
C GLY A 240 13.68 11.24 -1.18
N VAL A 241 14.96 11.04 -1.46
CA VAL A 241 15.56 11.26 -2.79
C VAL A 241 14.95 10.29 -3.81
N VAL A 242 14.85 9.00 -3.47
CA VAL A 242 14.27 7.96 -4.33
C VAL A 242 12.80 8.28 -4.63
N PHE A 243 12.03 8.65 -3.61
CA PHE A 243 10.65 9.07 -3.75
C PHE A 243 10.50 10.31 -4.65
N SER A 244 11.34 11.32 -4.44
CA SER A 244 11.32 12.56 -5.23
C SER A 244 11.72 12.32 -6.68
N LEU A 245 12.72 11.48 -6.93
CA LEU A 245 13.14 11.09 -8.27
C LEU A 245 12.02 10.33 -8.99
N PHE A 246 11.38 9.39 -8.30
CA PHE A 246 10.22 8.65 -8.80
C PHE A 246 9.10 9.61 -9.22
N LEU A 247 8.70 10.51 -8.32
CA LEU A 247 7.68 11.50 -8.62
C LEU A 247 8.09 12.41 -9.78
N GLY A 248 9.35 12.84 -9.82
CA GLY A 248 9.88 13.67 -10.91
C GLY A 248 9.79 12.97 -12.26
N VAL A 249 10.22 11.71 -12.34
CA VAL A 249 10.10 10.89 -13.56
C VAL A 249 8.65 10.72 -13.97
N MET A 250 7.77 10.40 -13.01
CA MET A 250 6.34 10.25 -13.25
C MET A 250 5.72 11.55 -13.76
N VAL A 251 5.97 12.70 -13.13
CA VAL A 251 5.43 14.00 -13.53
C VAL A 251 5.89 14.38 -14.94
N VAL A 252 7.18 14.27 -15.23
CA VAL A 252 7.73 14.60 -16.56
C VAL A 252 7.10 13.72 -17.64
N ARG A 253 7.05 12.40 -17.41
CA ARG A 253 6.49 11.46 -18.39
C ARG A 253 4.98 11.58 -18.52
N GLY A 254 4.28 11.82 -17.41
CA GLY A 254 2.83 12.02 -17.35
C GLY A 254 2.36 13.34 -17.94
N ALA A 255 3.21 14.38 -17.93
CA ALA A 255 2.93 15.63 -18.64
C ALA A 255 3.16 15.53 -20.15
N ILE A 256 4.17 14.75 -20.58
CA ILE A 256 4.52 14.59 -22.01
C ILE A 256 3.53 13.68 -22.73
N ALA A 257 3.05 12.62 -22.07
CA ALA A 257 2.28 11.58 -22.74
C ALA A 257 0.93 12.06 -23.33
N PRO A 258 0.11 12.89 -22.66
CA PRO A 258 -1.09 13.49 -23.26
C PRO A 258 -0.81 14.43 -24.44
N VAL A 259 0.39 15.04 -24.50
CA VAL A 259 0.80 15.88 -25.64
C VAL A 259 1.24 15.02 -26.82
N ALA A 260 1.98 13.94 -26.55
CA ALA A 260 2.44 12.99 -27.56
C ALA A 260 1.28 12.23 -28.23
N ASP A 261 0.23 11.90 -27.47
CA ASP A 261 -1.00 11.31 -28.01
C ASP A 261 -1.90 12.36 -28.74
N GLY A 262 -1.47 13.62 -28.83
CA GLY A 262 -2.18 14.70 -29.54
C GLY A 262 -3.45 15.18 -28.83
N ALA A 263 -3.78 14.63 -27.66
CA ALA A 263 -4.95 14.94 -26.85
C ALA A 263 -4.96 16.40 -26.36
N ALA A 264 -3.82 16.93 -25.90
CA ALA A 264 -3.73 18.32 -25.42
C ALA A 264 -3.76 19.37 -26.56
N LEU A 265 -3.31 19.01 -27.77
CA LEU A 265 -3.26 19.92 -28.93
C LEU A 265 -4.57 19.92 -29.74
N ARG A 266 -5.33 18.82 -29.71
CA ARG A 266 -6.62 18.70 -30.42
C ARG A 266 -7.74 19.48 -29.73
N THR A 267 -7.82 19.51 -28.40
CA THR A 267 -8.80 20.34 -27.66
C THR A 267 -8.65 21.84 -27.98
N ALA A 268 -7.42 22.31 -28.23
CA ALA A 268 -7.18 23.69 -28.69
C ALA A 268 -7.57 23.91 -30.17
N LYS A 269 -7.43 22.90 -31.03
CA LYS A 269 -7.81 22.98 -32.46
C LYS A 269 -9.30 22.77 -32.72
N PHE A 270 -10.02 22.04 -31.86
CA PHE A 270 -11.46 21.80 -32.00
C PHE A 270 -12.34 23.00 -31.62
N LEU A 271 -11.77 24.03 -31.00
CA LEU A 271 -12.45 25.31 -30.80
C LEU A 271 -12.23 26.33 -31.94
N THR A 272 -11.48 25.99 -33.00
CA THR A 272 -11.11 26.95 -34.06
C THR A 272 -11.33 26.48 -35.51
N GLY A 273 -12.16 25.47 -35.77
CA GLY A 273 -12.43 25.06 -37.16
C GLY A 273 -13.75 24.35 -37.37
N THR A 274 -14.79 25.12 -37.69
CA THR A 274 -16.03 24.62 -38.32
C THR A 274 -15.72 23.90 -39.64
N PHE A 275 -16.62 22.98 -40.04
CA PHE A 275 -16.77 22.30 -41.35
C PHE A 275 -16.11 20.92 -41.50
N VAL A 276 -16.91 19.84 -41.33
CA VAL A 276 -17.51 19.06 -42.45
C VAL A 276 -18.74 18.29 -41.92
N PRO A 277 -19.95 18.48 -42.48
CA PRO A 277 -21.11 17.64 -42.21
C PRO A 277 -21.20 16.48 -43.21
N VAL A 278 -21.84 15.38 -42.79
CA VAL A 278 -22.40 14.27 -43.58
C VAL A 278 -21.47 13.08 -43.89
N ILE A 279 -22.00 11.90 -43.52
CA ILE A 279 -21.54 10.50 -43.66
C ILE A 279 -20.61 10.02 -42.52
N GLY A 280 -21.19 9.41 -41.48
CA GLY A 280 -20.44 8.71 -40.42
C GLY A 280 -21.26 8.07 -39.28
N GLY A 281 -22.60 8.15 -39.30
CA GLY A 281 -23.48 7.77 -38.18
C GLY A 281 -23.67 6.26 -37.90
N MET A 282 -22.76 5.39 -38.31
CA MET A 282 -22.72 3.99 -37.87
C MET A 282 -21.32 3.51 -37.46
N PHE A 283 -20.29 4.36 -37.60
CA PHE A 283 -18.95 4.12 -37.05
C PHE A 283 -18.70 4.90 -35.76
N ALA A 284 -19.42 6.01 -35.54
CA ALA A 284 -19.33 6.79 -34.31
C ALA A 284 -19.97 6.07 -33.10
N ASP A 285 -21.14 5.45 -33.28
CA ASP A 285 -21.87 4.81 -32.17
C ASP A 285 -21.17 3.56 -31.60
N ALA A 286 -20.43 2.80 -32.42
CA ALA A 286 -19.65 1.66 -31.94
C ALA A 286 -18.36 2.11 -31.23
N VAL A 287 -17.68 3.13 -31.75
CA VAL A 287 -16.44 3.65 -31.18
C VAL A 287 -16.71 4.35 -29.85
N GLU A 288 -17.81 5.09 -29.71
CA GLU A 288 -18.18 5.77 -28.47
C GLU A 288 -18.58 4.77 -27.36
N VAL A 289 -19.30 3.70 -27.70
CA VAL A 289 -19.66 2.62 -26.75
C VAL A 289 -18.44 1.79 -26.33
N VAL A 290 -17.51 1.47 -27.26
CA VAL A 290 -16.26 0.74 -26.96
C VAL A 290 -15.31 1.59 -26.12
N VAL A 291 -15.20 2.89 -26.40
CA VAL A 291 -14.38 3.81 -25.59
C VAL A 291 -15.01 4.02 -24.20
N GLY A 292 -16.33 4.14 -24.12
CA GLY A 292 -17.07 4.21 -22.85
C GLY A 292 -16.89 2.96 -21.99
N GLY A 293 -17.01 1.77 -22.57
CA GLY A 293 -16.73 0.48 -21.92
C GLY A 293 -15.28 0.37 -21.44
N SER A 294 -14.32 0.78 -22.27
CA SER A 294 -12.88 0.78 -21.94
C SER A 294 -12.57 1.68 -20.74
N LEU A 295 -13.20 2.84 -20.65
CA LEU A 295 -13.02 3.78 -19.54
C LEU A 295 -13.62 3.27 -18.24
N LEU A 296 -14.80 2.66 -18.31
CA LEU A 296 -15.42 2.01 -17.16
C LEU A 296 -14.55 0.86 -16.65
N ILE A 297 -14.09 -0.02 -17.54
CA ILE A 297 -13.23 -1.16 -17.22
C ILE A 297 -11.89 -0.67 -16.66
N LYS A 298 -11.26 0.33 -17.27
CA LYS A 298 -9.99 0.90 -16.80
C LYS A 298 -10.10 1.54 -15.42
N ASN A 299 -11.11 2.39 -15.19
CA ASN A 299 -11.32 2.99 -13.88
C ASN A 299 -11.63 1.93 -12.83
N THR A 300 -12.37 0.87 -13.19
CA THR A 300 -12.65 -0.24 -12.27
C THR A 300 -11.40 -1.04 -11.93
N ILE A 301 -10.61 -1.46 -12.93
CA ILE A 301 -9.38 -2.23 -12.69
C ILE A 301 -8.32 -1.36 -11.99
N GLY A 302 -8.26 -0.07 -12.30
CA GLY A 302 -7.40 0.90 -11.60
C GLY A 302 -7.80 1.08 -10.12
N ALA A 303 -9.10 1.23 -9.84
CA ALA A 303 -9.61 1.31 -8.47
C ALA A 303 -9.37 0.01 -7.69
N LEU A 304 -9.58 -1.15 -8.33
CA LEU A 304 -9.23 -2.45 -7.76
C LEU A 304 -7.73 -2.58 -7.52
N GLY A 305 -6.89 -2.09 -8.43
CA GLY A 305 -5.44 -2.04 -8.26
C GLY A 305 -5.02 -1.20 -7.06
N LEU A 306 -5.62 -0.02 -6.89
CA LEU A 306 -5.41 0.85 -5.73
C LEU A 306 -5.83 0.19 -4.42
N ALA A 307 -7.01 -0.45 -4.41
CA ALA A 307 -7.50 -1.19 -3.25
C ALA A 307 -6.60 -2.38 -2.91
N ALA A 308 -6.15 -3.14 -3.91
CA ALA A 308 -5.26 -4.28 -3.73
C ALA A 308 -3.89 -3.87 -3.18
N VAL A 309 -3.25 -2.83 -3.73
CA VAL A 309 -1.98 -2.29 -3.18
C VAL A 309 -2.19 -1.77 -1.76
N GLY A 310 -3.30 -1.06 -1.52
CA GLY A 310 -3.64 -0.55 -0.20
C GLY A 310 -3.78 -1.67 0.84
N LEU A 311 -4.54 -2.72 0.51
CA LEU A 311 -4.75 -3.86 1.40
C LEU A 311 -3.48 -4.69 1.61
N THR A 312 -2.76 -5.02 0.54
CA THR A 312 -1.50 -5.77 0.62
C THR A 312 -0.44 -5.06 1.45
N ALA A 313 -0.40 -3.72 1.42
CA ALA A 313 0.48 -2.93 2.29
C ALA A 313 -0.06 -2.78 3.72
N ALA A 314 -1.39 -2.65 3.89
CA ALA A 314 -1.99 -2.33 5.18
C ALA A 314 -1.75 -3.41 6.23
N PHE A 315 -2.01 -4.70 5.95
CA PHE A 315 -1.86 -5.75 6.96
C PHE A 315 -0.41 -5.90 7.47
N PRO A 316 0.61 -5.95 6.60
CA PRO A 316 2.00 -6.04 7.05
C PRO A 316 2.48 -4.77 7.76
N MET A 317 2.04 -3.58 7.31
CA MET A 317 2.34 -2.33 8.00
C MET A 317 1.75 -2.31 9.40
N MET A 318 0.55 -2.86 9.61
CA MET A 318 -0.08 -2.98 10.91
C MET A 318 0.70 -3.93 11.84
N LYS A 319 1.29 -5.00 11.29
CA LYS A 319 2.18 -5.92 12.01
C LYS A 319 3.51 -5.29 12.41
N ILE A 320 4.07 -4.41 11.58
CA ILE A 320 5.26 -3.64 11.96
C ILE A 320 4.87 -2.57 12.99
N ALA A 321 3.70 -1.95 12.85
CA ALA A 321 3.19 -0.95 13.79
C ALA A 321 2.93 -1.54 15.19
N SER A 322 2.34 -2.74 15.28
CA SER A 322 2.15 -3.43 16.55
C SER A 322 3.48 -3.67 17.26
N ALA A 323 4.53 -4.06 16.52
CA ALA A 323 5.87 -4.23 17.08
C ALA A 323 6.44 -2.89 17.62
N ILE A 324 6.29 -1.78 16.88
CA ILE A 324 6.73 -0.45 17.33
C ILE A 324 6.04 -0.06 18.64
N ILE A 325 4.71 -0.20 18.69
CA ILE A 325 3.91 0.11 19.88
C ILE A 325 4.38 -0.74 21.06
N LEU A 326 4.59 -2.04 20.84
CA LEU A 326 5.05 -2.97 21.87
C LEU A 326 6.42 -2.58 22.44
N TYR A 327 7.42 -2.27 21.60
CA TYR A 327 8.73 -1.83 22.10
C TYR A 327 8.64 -0.51 22.87
N ARG A 328 7.82 0.45 22.40
CA ARG A 328 7.62 1.73 23.10
C ARG A 328 6.92 1.53 24.45
N LEU A 329 5.91 0.66 24.50
CA LEU A 329 5.17 0.35 25.72
C LEU A 329 6.06 -0.36 26.73
N VAL A 330 6.82 -1.38 26.31
CA VAL A 330 7.78 -2.07 27.17
C VAL A 330 8.82 -1.08 27.70
N ALA A 331 9.43 -0.25 26.84
CA ALA A 331 10.41 0.73 27.26
C ALA A 331 9.83 1.68 28.33
N ALA A 332 8.60 2.16 28.16
CA ALA A 332 7.93 3.03 29.12
C ALA A 332 7.58 2.34 30.46
N MET A 333 7.05 1.12 30.42
CA MET A 333 6.68 0.37 31.64
C MET A 333 7.90 0.01 32.49
N VAL A 334 9.02 -0.26 31.82
CA VAL A 334 10.24 -0.78 32.42
C VAL A 334 11.19 0.33 32.88
N GLN A 335 11.04 1.55 32.34
CA GLN A 335 11.82 2.74 32.69
C GLN A 335 11.96 3.05 34.18
N PRO A 336 10.92 2.99 35.04
CA PRO A 336 11.06 3.33 36.45
C PRO A 336 11.89 2.33 37.26
N ILE A 337 11.99 1.08 36.81
CA ILE A 337 12.60 -0.03 37.57
C ILE A 337 14.02 -0.33 37.05
N SER A 338 14.36 0.14 35.85
CA SER A 338 15.47 -0.42 35.07
C SER A 338 16.56 0.57 34.76
N GLU A 339 17.76 0.04 34.50
CA GLU A 339 18.88 0.88 34.11
C GLU A 339 18.58 1.62 32.79
N PRO A 340 18.91 2.91 32.69
CA PRO A 340 18.62 3.74 31.51
C PRO A 340 19.16 3.15 30.20
N ARG A 341 20.23 2.35 30.25
CA ARG A 341 20.84 1.73 29.06
C ARG A 341 19.93 0.68 28.42
N LEU A 342 19.19 -0.08 29.22
CA LEU A 342 18.24 -1.10 28.73
C LEU A 342 17.05 -0.43 28.04
N THR A 343 16.50 0.62 28.66
CA THR A 343 15.37 1.36 28.09
C THR A 343 15.76 2.16 26.86
N GLN A 344 16.97 2.73 26.81
CA GLN A 344 17.52 3.36 25.61
C GLN A 344 17.73 2.38 24.46
N ALA A 345 18.19 1.14 24.73
CA ALA A 345 18.30 0.13 23.68
C ALA A 345 16.95 -0.30 23.11
N LEU A 346 15.94 -0.48 23.96
CA LEU A 346 14.56 -0.76 23.51
C LEU A 346 14.00 0.39 22.66
N GLY A 347 14.21 1.65 23.09
CA GLY A 347 13.81 2.83 22.32
C GLY A 347 14.52 2.92 20.97
N SER A 348 15.83 2.66 20.95
CA SER A 348 16.65 2.62 19.73
C SER A 348 16.17 1.54 18.74
N MET A 349 15.70 0.40 19.25
CA MET A 349 15.07 -0.63 18.42
C MET A 349 13.73 -0.16 17.86
N ALA A 350 12.88 0.48 18.67
CA ALA A 350 11.61 1.05 18.22
C ALA A 350 11.80 2.08 17.11
N ASP A 351 12.83 2.93 17.19
CA ASP A 351 13.17 3.90 16.13
C ASP A 351 13.54 3.21 14.82
N SER A 352 14.29 2.11 14.91
CA SER A 352 14.73 1.35 13.73
C SER A 352 13.55 0.62 13.07
N LEU A 353 12.64 0.06 13.86
CA LEU A 353 11.35 -0.48 13.38
C LEU A 353 10.46 0.61 12.76
N THR A 354 10.47 1.82 13.32
CA THR A 354 9.74 2.97 12.76
C THR A 354 10.29 3.33 11.38
N LEU A 355 11.62 3.30 11.20
CA LEU A 355 12.23 3.56 9.90
C LEU A 355 11.85 2.50 8.87
N LEU A 356 11.78 1.22 9.29
CA LEU A 356 11.30 0.13 8.44
C LEU A 356 9.83 0.35 8.01
N PHE A 357 8.95 0.76 8.94
CA PHE A 357 7.57 1.11 8.64
C PHE A 357 7.47 2.23 7.59
N VAL A 358 8.26 3.30 7.77
CA VAL A 358 8.31 4.43 6.82
C VAL A 358 8.82 3.98 5.44
N ALA A 359 9.81 3.09 5.38
CA ALA A 359 10.31 2.55 4.13
C ALA A 359 9.23 1.78 3.34
N VAL A 360 8.55 0.83 3.99
CA VAL A 360 7.47 0.06 3.36
C VAL A 360 6.31 0.97 2.92
N GLY A 361 5.90 1.89 3.80
CA GLY A 361 4.83 2.86 3.49
C GLY A 361 5.17 3.78 2.33
N THR A 362 6.44 4.18 2.18
CA THR A 362 6.88 5.00 1.05
C THR A 362 6.80 4.22 -0.26
N VAL A 363 7.20 2.94 -0.28
CA VAL A 363 7.06 2.10 -1.48
C VAL A 363 5.60 1.91 -1.86
N ALA A 364 4.73 1.63 -0.88
CA ALA A 364 3.29 1.52 -1.11
C ALA A 364 2.72 2.82 -1.71
N LEU A 365 3.14 3.98 -1.19
CA LEU A 365 2.75 5.29 -1.73
C LEU A 365 3.24 5.50 -3.17
N MET A 366 4.47 5.08 -3.50
CA MET A 366 4.99 5.17 -4.87
C MET A 366 4.12 4.36 -5.85
N PHE A 367 3.74 3.14 -5.48
CA PHE A 367 2.87 2.33 -6.34
C PHE A 367 1.46 2.87 -6.43
N PHE A 368 0.91 3.40 -5.34
CA PHE A 368 -0.35 4.13 -5.35
C PHE A 368 -0.32 5.31 -6.33
N VAL A 369 0.75 6.12 -6.30
CA VAL A 369 0.94 7.24 -7.23
C VAL A 369 1.10 6.75 -8.68
N ALA A 370 1.83 5.66 -8.93
CA ALA A 370 1.93 5.07 -10.27
C ALA A 370 0.55 4.70 -10.84
N ILE A 371 -0.28 3.98 -10.07
CA ILE A 371 -1.60 3.54 -10.54
C ILE A 371 -2.52 4.75 -10.77
N THR A 372 -2.56 5.71 -9.84
CA THR A 372 -3.37 6.93 -10.01
C THR A 372 -2.97 7.74 -11.24
N MET A 373 -1.67 7.84 -11.54
CA MET A 373 -1.19 8.54 -12.74
C MET A 373 -1.64 7.83 -14.03
N ILE A 374 -1.55 6.50 -14.10
CA ILE A 374 -2.03 5.71 -15.24
C ILE A 374 -3.53 5.94 -15.48
N ILE A 375 -4.32 5.92 -14.41
CA ILE A 375 -5.76 6.21 -14.45
C ILE A 375 -5.99 7.62 -15.01
N GLY A 376 -5.30 8.62 -14.47
CA GLY A 376 -5.40 10.02 -14.91
C GLY A 376 -5.11 10.21 -16.40
N ILE A 377 -4.00 9.65 -16.90
CA ILE A 377 -3.58 9.84 -18.30
C ILE A 377 -4.62 9.30 -19.28
N GLY A 378 -5.10 8.06 -19.10
CA GLY A 378 -6.09 7.54 -20.06
C GLY A 378 -7.49 8.13 -19.89
N ASN A 379 -7.85 8.73 -18.73
CA ASN A 379 -9.07 9.54 -18.65
C ASN A 379 -8.92 10.80 -19.51
N LEU A 380 -7.77 11.49 -19.41
CA LEU A 380 -7.46 12.65 -20.26
C LEU A 380 -7.44 12.28 -21.76
N ALA A 381 -6.87 11.13 -22.12
CA ALA A 381 -6.84 10.66 -23.50
C ALA A 381 -8.25 10.35 -24.06
N ALA A 382 -9.14 9.82 -23.22
CA ALA A 382 -10.53 9.59 -23.58
C ALA A 382 -11.34 10.87 -23.80
N PHE A 383 -11.24 11.83 -22.88
CA PHE A 383 -12.01 13.08 -22.98
C PHE A 383 -11.52 14.03 -24.07
N ALA A 384 -10.31 13.82 -24.59
CA ALA A 384 -9.72 14.63 -25.65
C ALA A 384 -9.91 14.06 -27.06
N ARG A 385 -10.59 12.92 -27.18
CA ARG A 385 -11.00 12.28 -28.42
C ARG A 385 -12.42 12.69 -28.75
#